data_AF-A0AAE7JA35-F1
#
_entry.id   AF-A0AAE7JA35-F1
#
_cell.length_a   1.000
_cell.length_b   1.000
_cell.length_c   1.000
_cell.angle_alpha   90.00
_cell.angle_beta   90.00
_cell.angle_gamma   90.00
#
_symmetry.space_group_name_H-M   'P 1'
#
loop_
_entity.id
_entity.type
_entity.pdbx_description
1 polymer ?
#
loop_
_entity_poly.entity_id
_entity_poly.type
_entity_poly.pdbx_seq_one_letter_code
_entity_poly.pdbx_strand_id
1 'polypeptide(L)'
;MEPARSSAYDRLAEYINRRMRMSYIYQPLMLMELLGRSSPAPAEDIARRILGEDSSQIEYYTERVKRMVGRVMTSNGITSHAGGVYSLIGVDDLSEIERDALLQLCREKLDAFRLKRGDEVFAHRSRHRTAISGSIRYRVFTRAKGRCECCGAHEHQAALEVDHIIPKNHGGSDDISNFQALCFRCNAGKRDSDSTDFRGVLQSYGHRQEGCLFCELQTSDRVLLRNELAVCIADAYPVTEGHSLVIPCRHVADGMELHQPEWNAVTALLKQRRQDLELADASISGFNIGLNSGESAGQTVMHAHWHLIPRRKGDMPDPRGGVRGVISQRQRY
;
A
#
# COMPACT_ATOMS: atom_id res chain seq x y z
N MET A 1 -14.89 13.29 -53.45
CA MET A 1 -13.66 13.58 -52.69
C MET A 1 -14.02 13.60 -51.22
N GLU A 2 -13.19 13.02 -50.34
CA GLU A 2 -13.25 13.41 -48.92
C GLU A 2 -12.82 14.89 -48.80
N PRO A 3 -13.35 15.66 -47.83
CA PRO A 3 -12.83 16.98 -47.52
C PRO A 3 -11.39 16.88 -46.99
N ALA A 4 -10.55 17.86 -47.32
CA ALA A 4 -9.19 17.92 -46.80
C ALA A 4 -9.20 18.00 -45.26
N ARG A 5 -8.35 17.19 -44.61
CA ARG A 5 -8.21 17.17 -43.15
C ARG A 5 -7.58 18.48 -42.68
N SER A 6 -7.92 18.90 -41.46
CA SER A 6 -7.37 20.13 -40.88
C SER A 6 -6.04 19.86 -40.20
N SER A 7 -5.13 20.84 -40.24
CA SER A 7 -3.85 20.76 -39.52
C SER A 7 -4.02 20.57 -38.00
N ALA A 8 -5.16 20.99 -37.45
CA ALA A 8 -5.54 20.70 -36.07
C ALA A 8 -5.86 19.21 -35.84
N TYR A 9 -6.59 18.57 -36.76
CA TYR A 9 -6.81 17.12 -36.75
C TYR A 9 -5.50 16.37 -36.86
N ASP A 10 -4.65 16.69 -37.86
CA ASP A 10 -3.42 15.94 -38.10
C ASP A 10 -2.46 16.01 -36.90
N ARG A 11 -2.31 17.19 -36.29
CA ARG A 11 -1.51 17.39 -35.07
C ARG A 11 -2.05 16.61 -33.87
N LEU A 12 -3.37 16.57 -33.69
CA LEU A 12 -3.99 15.81 -32.59
C LEU A 12 -3.91 14.30 -32.83
N ALA A 13 -4.10 13.85 -34.07
CA ALA A 13 -3.95 12.46 -34.47
C ALA A 13 -2.51 11.98 -34.32
N GLU A 14 -1.50 12.79 -34.70
CA GLU A 14 -0.09 12.47 -34.45
C GLU A 14 0.19 12.37 -32.94
N TYR A 15 -0.31 13.32 -32.14
CA TYR A 15 -0.16 13.27 -30.69
C TYR A 15 -0.74 11.98 -30.11
N ILE A 16 -2.02 11.68 -30.40
CA ILE A 16 -2.74 10.51 -29.87
C ILE A 16 -2.06 9.20 -30.29
N ASN A 17 -1.67 9.06 -31.56
CA ASN A 17 -1.16 7.79 -32.09
C ASN A 17 0.35 7.57 -31.88
N ARG A 18 1.15 8.62 -31.66
CA ARG A 18 2.63 8.51 -31.63
C ARG A 18 3.32 9.14 -30.42
N ARG A 19 2.63 9.98 -29.63
CA ARG A 19 3.27 10.75 -28.54
C ARG A 19 2.58 10.65 -27.18
N MET A 20 1.27 10.37 -27.15
CA MET A 20 0.51 10.10 -25.93
C MET A 20 1.06 8.84 -25.26
N ARG A 21 1.51 8.98 -24.00
CA ARG A 21 1.94 7.84 -23.17
C ARG A 21 0.82 7.49 -22.20
N MET A 22 0.26 6.29 -22.35
CA MET A 22 -0.84 5.79 -21.52
C MET A 22 -0.36 5.31 -20.14
N SER A 23 0.24 6.21 -19.36
CA SER A 23 0.55 5.98 -17.94
C SER A 23 -0.64 6.23 -17.02
N TYR A 24 -1.60 7.09 -17.44
CA TYR A 24 -2.88 7.34 -16.77
C TYR A 24 -3.95 7.76 -17.79
N ILE A 25 -5.23 7.53 -17.46
CA ILE A 25 -6.41 7.84 -18.31
C ILE A 25 -6.67 9.35 -18.51
N TYR A 26 -5.97 10.22 -17.77
CA TYR A 26 -6.29 11.65 -17.71
C TYR A 26 -6.09 12.39 -19.06
N GLN A 27 -5.10 11.99 -19.87
CA GLN A 27 -4.82 12.64 -21.15
C GLN A 27 -5.92 12.43 -22.20
N PRO A 28 -6.37 11.20 -22.52
CA PRO A 28 -7.49 11.01 -23.44
C PRO A 28 -8.79 11.60 -22.89
N LEU A 29 -9.08 11.50 -21.60
CA LEU A 29 -10.31 12.07 -21.02
C LEU A 29 -10.36 13.60 -21.13
N MET A 30 -9.26 14.30 -20.88
CA MET A 30 -9.17 15.75 -21.09
C MET A 30 -9.37 16.12 -22.57
N LEU A 31 -8.82 15.34 -23.51
CA LEU A 31 -9.04 15.56 -24.94
C LEU A 31 -10.50 15.28 -25.36
N MET A 32 -11.13 14.24 -24.83
CA MET A 32 -12.54 13.92 -25.08
C MET A 32 -13.47 15.03 -24.58
N GLU A 33 -13.23 15.55 -23.37
CA GLU A 33 -14.00 16.66 -22.80
C GLU A 33 -13.85 17.95 -23.61
N LEU A 34 -12.63 18.25 -24.10
CA LEU A 34 -12.37 19.44 -24.92
C LEU A 34 -12.86 19.30 -26.37
N LEU A 35 -12.83 18.11 -26.96
CA LEU A 35 -13.33 17.86 -28.31
C LEU A 35 -14.86 17.75 -28.38
N GLY A 36 -15.52 17.39 -27.27
CA GLY A 36 -16.97 17.30 -27.17
C GLY A 36 -17.70 18.64 -26.98
N ARG A 37 -16.99 19.78 -26.92
CA ARG A 37 -17.54 21.08 -26.54
C ARG A 37 -17.23 22.16 -27.59
N SER A 38 -18.23 22.98 -27.91
CA SER A 38 -18.09 24.16 -28.79
C SER A 38 -17.44 25.37 -28.10
N SER A 39 -17.13 25.26 -26.80
CA SER A 39 -16.56 26.33 -25.96
C SER A 39 -15.55 25.73 -24.96
N PRO A 40 -14.60 26.54 -24.43
CA PRO A 40 -13.59 26.05 -23.49
C PRO A 40 -14.20 25.42 -22.24
N ALA A 41 -13.68 24.25 -21.83
CA ALA A 41 -14.10 23.59 -20.60
C ALA A 41 -13.40 24.22 -19.37
N PRO A 42 -14.14 24.57 -18.29
CA PRO A 42 -13.55 24.84 -17.00
C PRO A 42 -12.75 23.65 -16.48
N ALA A 43 -11.66 23.89 -15.75
CA ALA A 43 -10.83 22.83 -15.18
C ALA A 43 -11.62 21.92 -14.21
N GLU A 44 -12.67 22.44 -13.57
CA GLU A 44 -13.55 21.68 -12.68
C GLU A 44 -14.40 20.65 -13.42
N ASP A 45 -14.80 20.92 -14.67
CA ASP A 45 -15.57 19.97 -15.50
C ASP A 45 -14.66 18.84 -16.00
N ILE A 46 -13.44 19.17 -16.43
CA ILE A 46 -12.41 18.19 -16.78
C ILE A 46 -12.09 17.31 -15.55
N ALA A 47 -11.99 17.90 -14.36
CA ALA A 47 -11.78 17.16 -13.11
C ALA A 47 -12.98 16.26 -12.75
N ARG A 48 -14.23 16.72 -12.95
CA ARG A 48 -15.44 15.88 -12.81
C ARG A 48 -15.42 14.70 -13.79
N ARG A 49 -15.04 14.93 -15.06
CA ARG A 49 -14.97 13.86 -16.06
C ARG A 49 -13.89 12.82 -15.71
N ILE A 50 -12.72 13.27 -15.28
CA ILE A 50 -11.65 12.39 -14.81
C ILE A 50 -12.09 11.55 -13.59
N LEU A 51 -12.74 12.19 -12.60
CA LEU A 51 -13.21 11.51 -11.39
C LEU A 51 -14.31 10.47 -11.68
N GLY A 52 -15.15 10.70 -12.68
CA GLY A 52 -16.21 9.77 -13.11
C GLY A 52 -15.71 8.51 -13.83
N GLU A 53 -14.43 8.44 -14.16
CA GLU A 53 -13.80 7.33 -14.90
C GLU A 53 -12.66 6.66 -14.08
N ASP A 54 -12.35 7.20 -12.89
CA ASP A 54 -11.35 6.64 -11.96
C ASP A 54 -11.93 5.42 -11.23
N SER A 55 -11.60 4.23 -11.71
CA SER A 55 -12.08 2.96 -11.16
C SER A 55 -11.82 2.78 -9.67
N SER A 56 -10.74 3.36 -9.12
CA SER A 56 -10.42 3.27 -7.68
C SER A 56 -11.38 4.13 -6.84
N GLN A 57 -11.76 5.31 -7.34
CA GLN A 57 -12.76 6.15 -6.69
C GLN A 57 -14.16 5.55 -6.83
N ILE A 58 -14.50 5.01 -8.00
CA ILE A 58 -15.76 4.31 -8.24
C ILE A 58 -15.92 3.13 -7.28
N GLU A 59 -14.90 2.28 -7.13
CA GLU A 59 -14.92 1.15 -6.19
C GLU A 59 -15.06 1.61 -4.73
N TYR A 60 -14.27 2.62 -4.32
CA TYR A 60 -14.35 3.20 -2.98
C TYR A 60 -15.76 3.73 -2.65
N TYR A 61 -16.36 4.53 -3.53
CA TYR A 61 -17.71 5.06 -3.31
C TYR A 61 -18.79 3.96 -3.42
N THR A 62 -18.59 2.95 -4.27
CA THR A 62 -19.47 1.76 -4.35
C THR A 62 -19.52 1.02 -3.01
N GLU A 63 -18.38 0.79 -2.35
CA GLU A 63 -18.36 0.18 -1.02
C GLU A 63 -18.95 1.11 0.06
N ARG A 64 -18.78 2.44 -0.05
CA ARG A 64 -19.47 3.39 0.85
C ARG A 64 -21.00 3.34 0.69
N VAL A 65 -21.50 3.23 -0.54
CA VAL A 65 -22.94 3.07 -0.81
C VAL A 65 -23.46 1.79 -0.17
N LYS A 66 -22.84 0.63 -0.46
CA LYS A 66 -23.25 -0.66 0.12
C LYS A 66 -23.24 -0.69 1.65
N ARG A 67 -22.17 -0.15 2.27
CA ARG A 67 -21.94 -0.29 3.73
C ARG A 67 -22.66 0.75 4.59
N MET A 68 -22.91 1.94 4.05
CA MET A 68 -23.55 3.05 4.78
C MET A 68 -24.87 3.49 4.14
N VAL A 69 -24.84 4.14 2.97
CA VAL A 69 -26.02 4.88 2.47
C VAL A 69 -27.14 3.93 2.07
N GLY A 70 -26.86 2.94 1.23
CA GLY A 70 -27.82 1.93 0.80
C GLY A 70 -28.33 1.09 1.98
N ARG A 71 -27.44 0.69 2.90
CA ARG A 71 -27.85 0.02 4.15
C ARG A 71 -28.85 0.87 4.94
N VAL A 72 -28.56 2.15 5.19
CA VAL A 72 -29.44 3.03 5.97
C VAL A 72 -30.78 3.24 5.25
N MET A 73 -30.78 3.50 3.94
CA MET A 73 -32.02 3.71 3.18
C MET A 73 -32.89 2.43 3.11
N THR A 74 -32.27 1.25 2.96
CA THR A 74 -32.98 -0.03 2.99
C THR A 74 -33.48 -0.39 4.39
N SER A 75 -32.70 -0.15 5.46
CA SER A 75 -33.15 -0.37 6.84
C SER A 75 -34.27 0.57 7.28
N ASN A 76 -34.44 1.72 6.62
CA ASN A 76 -35.58 2.62 6.83
C ASN A 76 -36.75 2.36 5.84
N GLY A 77 -36.72 1.27 5.06
CA GLY A 77 -37.80 0.90 4.14
C GLY A 77 -37.94 1.80 2.91
N ILE A 78 -36.94 2.64 2.60
CA ILE A 78 -36.99 3.61 1.49
C ILE A 78 -36.50 2.99 0.17
N THR A 79 -35.48 2.12 0.23
CA THR A 79 -34.89 1.49 -0.97
C THR A 79 -34.84 -0.03 -0.88
N SER A 80 -35.15 -0.71 -1.97
CA SER A 80 -34.81 -2.12 -2.15
C SER A 80 -33.39 -2.25 -2.74
N HIS A 81 -32.79 -3.43 -2.60
CA HIS A 81 -31.48 -3.74 -3.17
C HIS A 81 -31.40 -5.19 -3.66
N ALA A 82 -31.04 -5.39 -4.92
CA ALA A 82 -30.85 -6.70 -5.53
C ALA A 82 -29.69 -6.65 -6.55
N GLY A 83 -28.81 -7.66 -6.55
CA GLY A 83 -27.74 -7.78 -7.54
C GLY A 83 -26.70 -6.63 -7.57
N GLY A 84 -26.65 -5.76 -6.56
CA GLY A 84 -25.83 -4.54 -6.57
C GLY A 84 -26.58 -3.27 -7.03
N VAL A 85 -27.82 -3.41 -7.51
CA VAL A 85 -28.70 -2.31 -7.93
C VAL A 85 -29.58 -1.88 -6.75
N TYR A 86 -29.84 -0.57 -6.65
CA TYR A 86 -30.76 0.02 -5.67
C TYR A 86 -31.96 0.65 -6.40
N SER A 87 -33.16 0.43 -5.87
CA SER A 87 -34.40 1.04 -6.37
C SER A 87 -35.14 1.72 -5.22
N LEU A 88 -35.76 2.87 -5.48
CA LEU A 88 -36.66 3.54 -4.54
C LEU A 88 -38.00 2.79 -4.52
N ILE A 89 -38.52 2.50 -3.33
CA ILE A 89 -39.80 1.79 -3.16
C ILE A 89 -40.96 2.77 -3.42
N GLY A 90 -41.92 2.38 -4.27
CA GLY A 90 -43.05 3.23 -4.66
C GLY A 90 -42.71 4.36 -5.64
N VAL A 91 -41.58 4.27 -6.37
CA VAL A 91 -41.14 5.34 -7.29
C VAL A 91 -42.06 5.52 -8.51
N ASP A 92 -42.70 4.43 -8.93
CA ASP A 92 -43.61 4.38 -10.08
C ASP A 92 -44.99 4.98 -9.76
N ASP A 93 -45.37 5.00 -8.47
CA ASP A 93 -46.62 5.60 -7.98
C ASP A 93 -46.58 7.14 -7.95
N LEU A 94 -45.40 7.74 -8.09
CA LEU A 94 -45.20 9.19 -8.06
C LEU A 94 -45.53 9.82 -9.42
N SER A 95 -46.21 10.98 -9.41
CA SER A 95 -46.24 11.88 -10.58
C SER A 95 -44.90 12.60 -10.78
N GLU A 96 -44.72 13.24 -11.95
CA GLU A 96 -43.54 14.09 -12.19
C GLU A 96 -43.50 15.30 -11.24
N ILE A 97 -44.66 15.88 -10.92
CA ILE A 97 -44.79 17.00 -9.97
C ILE A 97 -44.34 16.58 -8.57
N GLU A 98 -44.70 15.37 -8.12
CA GLU A 98 -44.26 14.84 -6.82
C GLU A 98 -42.77 14.47 -6.84
N ARG A 99 -42.25 13.92 -7.94
CA ARG A 99 -40.81 13.70 -8.11
C ARG A 99 -40.02 15.01 -8.04
N ASP A 100 -40.46 16.06 -8.72
CA ASP A 100 -39.80 17.37 -8.68
C ASP A 100 -39.92 18.04 -7.30
N ALA A 101 -41.06 17.92 -6.61
CA ALA A 101 -41.22 18.39 -5.24
C ALA A 101 -40.26 17.65 -4.27
N LEU A 102 -40.13 16.33 -4.41
CA LEU A 102 -39.19 15.53 -3.61
C LEU A 102 -37.72 15.84 -3.94
N LEU A 103 -37.38 16.06 -5.21
CA LEU A 103 -36.05 16.52 -5.62
C LEU A 103 -35.73 17.92 -5.07
N GLN A 104 -36.71 18.82 -5.06
CA GLN A 104 -36.58 20.15 -4.49
C GLN A 104 -36.39 20.11 -2.97
N LEU A 105 -37.18 19.29 -2.25
CA LEU A 105 -36.95 19.02 -0.82
C LEU A 105 -35.55 18.44 -0.55
N CYS A 106 -35.05 17.55 -1.41
CA CYS A 106 -33.67 17.04 -1.32
C CYS A 106 -32.62 18.14 -1.53
N ARG A 107 -32.81 19.05 -2.49
CA ARG A 107 -31.95 20.24 -2.69
C ARG A 107 -31.97 21.13 -1.44
N GLU A 108 -33.15 21.46 -0.93
CA GLU A 108 -33.31 22.27 0.28
C GLU A 108 -32.66 21.64 1.52
N LYS A 109 -32.70 20.30 1.67
CA LYS A 109 -31.94 19.61 2.73
C LYS A 109 -30.42 19.71 2.52
N LEU A 110 -29.93 19.59 1.27
CA LEU A 110 -28.50 19.76 0.96
C LEU A 110 -28.04 21.21 1.19
N ASP A 111 -28.84 22.19 0.79
CA ASP A 111 -28.52 23.61 0.92
C ASP A 111 -28.69 24.11 2.35
N ALA A 112 -29.68 23.65 3.10
CA ALA A 112 -29.74 23.88 4.55
C ALA A 112 -28.58 23.22 5.30
N PHE A 113 -28.09 22.06 4.84
CA PHE A 113 -26.91 21.40 5.41
C PHE A 113 -25.61 22.16 5.10
N ARG A 114 -25.45 22.65 3.87
CA ARG A 114 -24.39 23.59 3.45
C ARG A 114 -24.47 24.90 4.25
N LEU A 115 -25.65 25.46 4.47
CA LEU A 115 -25.79 26.74 5.19
C LEU A 115 -25.51 26.58 6.70
N LYS A 116 -26.07 25.54 7.33
CA LYS A 116 -25.99 25.32 8.79
C LYS A 116 -24.61 24.89 9.30
N ARG A 117 -23.72 24.47 8.40
CA ARG A 117 -22.30 24.19 8.67
C ARG A 117 -21.34 25.08 7.86
N GLY A 118 -21.85 26.02 7.06
CA GLY A 118 -21.07 26.68 6.02
C GLY A 118 -20.36 25.69 5.08
N ASP A 119 -19.23 26.13 4.53
CA ASP A 119 -18.30 25.25 3.81
C ASP A 119 -17.79 24.08 4.66
N GLU A 120 -18.05 24.02 5.99
CA GLU A 120 -17.47 23.03 6.89
C GLU A 120 -18.08 21.62 6.79
N VAL A 121 -19.19 21.46 6.05
CA VAL A 121 -19.57 20.15 5.48
C VAL A 121 -18.42 19.58 4.63
N PHE A 122 -17.78 20.46 3.86
CA PHE A 122 -16.66 20.15 3.00
C PHE A 122 -15.31 20.51 3.63
N ALA A 123 -15.19 21.27 4.72
CA ALA A 123 -13.91 21.58 5.38
C ALA A 123 -13.14 20.34 5.84
N HIS A 124 -13.84 19.26 6.23
CA HIS A 124 -13.25 17.91 6.42
C HIS A 124 -12.43 17.42 5.21
N ARG A 125 -12.63 18.06 4.04
CA ARG A 125 -11.92 17.90 2.76
C ARG A 125 -11.25 19.20 2.24
N SER A 126 -11.65 20.40 2.67
CA SER A 126 -11.27 21.70 2.09
C SER A 126 -10.58 22.71 3.03
N ARG A 127 -10.53 22.48 4.35
CA ARG A 127 -9.71 23.25 5.32
C ARG A 127 -9.23 22.29 6.44
N HIS A 128 -7.98 21.80 6.48
CA HIS A 128 -6.81 22.17 5.70
C HIS A 128 -6.06 20.92 5.17
N ARG A 129 -6.38 20.48 3.96
CA ARG A 129 -5.29 20.16 3.02
C ARG A 129 -5.08 21.37 2.13
N THR A 130 -4.26 22.31 2.61
CA THR A 130 -3.39 23.10 1.74
C THR A 130 -2.80 22.09 0.77
N ALA A 131 -3.19 22.11 -0.51
CA ALA A 131 -2.92 20.99 -1.41
C ALA A 131 -1.40 20.76 -1.43
N ILE A 132 -0.94 19.65 -0.81
CA ILE A 132 0.45 19.48 -0.38
C ILE A 132 1.32 19.75 -1.59
N SER A 133 2.05 20.87 -1.56
CA SER A 133 2.44 21.56 -2.77
C SER A 133 3.22 20.62 -3.69
N GLY A 134 3.12 20.79 -5.01
CA GLY A 134 3.76 19.87 -5.95
C GLY A 134 5.24 19.61 -5.61
N SER A 135 5.93 20.63 -5.11
CA SER A 135 7.29 20.55 -4.58
C SER A 135 7.43 19.81 -3.23
N ILE A 136 6.53 20.00 -2.25
CA ILE A 136 6.56 19.21 -0.99
C ILE A 136 6.17 17.76 -1.27
N ARG A 137 5.09 17.49 -2.01
CA ARG A 137 4.66 16.12 -2.36
C ARG A 137 5.75 15.38 -3.15
N TYR A 138 6.38 16.06 -4.12
CA TYR A 138 7.56 15.54 -4.80
C TYR A 138 8.70 15.24 -3.82
N ARG A 139 9.14 16.20 -2.98
CA ARG A 139 10.22 15.98 -2.00
C ARG A 139 9.94 14.83 -1.04
N VAL A 140 8.69 14.66 -0.58
CA VAL A 140 8.30 13.53 0.28
C VAL A 140 8.35 12.21 -0.49
N PHE A 141 7.84 12.14 -1.72
CA PHE A 141 7.95 10.92 -2.53
C PHE A 141 9.38 10.59 -2.99
N THR A 142 10.22 11.61 -3.23
CA THR A 142 11.66 11.43 -3.51
C THR A 142 12.39 10.91 -2.27
N ARG A 143 12.12 11.45 -1.07
CA ARG A 143 12.59 10.89 0.21
C ARG A 143 12.12 9.44 0.35
N ALA A 144 10.85 9.19 0.03
CA ALA A 144 10.21 7.89 0.10
C ALA A 144 10.73 6.87 -0.93
N LYS A 145 11.54 7.30 -1.92
CA LYS A 145 11.97 6.50 -3.08
C LYS A 145 10.80 5.76 -3.76
N GLY A 146 9.64 6.41 -3.85
CA GLY A 146 8.43 5.83 -4.42
C GLY A 146 7.87 4.63 -3.63
N ARG A 147 8.05 4.58 -2.30
CA ARG A 147 7.52 3.50 -1.43
C ARG A 147 6.67 4.00 -0.27
N CYS A 148 5.79 3.14 0.22
CA CYS A 148 5.10 3.31 1.49
C CYS A 148 6.10 3.16 2.65
N GLU A 149 6.28 4.20 3.46
CA GLU A 149 7.18 4.21 4.61
C GLU A 149 6.72 3.24 5.73
N CYS A 150 5.43 2.85 5.75
CA CYS A 150 4.87 1.88 6.70
C CYS A 150 4.99 0.40 6.25
N CYS A 151 4.79 0.06 4.96
CA CYS A 151 4.72 -1.35 4.49
C CYS A 151 5.71 -1.73 3.37
N GLY A 152 6.50 -0.78 2.86
CA GLY A 152 7.54 -1.01 1.85
C GLY A 152 7.06 -1.13 0.40
N ALA A 153 5.73 -1.23 0.19
CA ALA A 153 5.12 -1.35 -1.13
C ALA A 153 5.46 -0.16 -2.02
N HIS A 154 5.90 -0.43 -3.26
CA HIS A 154 6.27 0.57 -4.25
C HIS A 154 5.01 1.20 -4.89
N GLU A 155 5.12 2.42 -5.43
CA GLU A 155 4.06 3.09 -6.21
C GLU A 155 3.53 2.29 -7.41
N HIS A 156 4.30 1.33 -7.94
CA HIS A 156 3.84 0.40 -8.99
C HIS A 156 3.04 -0.82 -8.44
N GLN A 157 2.98 -0.98 -7.11
CA GLN A 157 2.30 -2.07 -6.39
C GLN A 157 1.07 -1.56 -5.62
N ALA A 158 1.12 -0.31 -5.13
CA ALA A 158 0.01 0.35 -4.45
C ALA A 158 0.11 1.88 -4.59
N ALA A 159 -1.01 2.54 -4.83
CA ALA A 159 -1.07 4.00 -4.91
C ALA A 159 -0.60 4.65 -3.59
N LEU A 160 0.29 5.65 -3.70
CA LEU A 160 0.88 6.36 -2.58
C LEU A 160 0.27 7.76 -2.38
N GLU A 161 0.06 8.09 -1.12
CA GLU A 161 -0.45 9.36 -0.62
C GLU A 161 0.59 9.97 0.33
N VAL A 162 0.57 11.29 0.48
CA VAL A 162 1.27 11.96 1.57
C VAL A 162 0.26 12.25 2.67
N ASP A 163 0.58 11.82 3.89
CA ASP A 163 -0.24 12.01 5.08
C ASP A 163 0.51 12.71 6.22
N HIS A 164 -0.25 13.29 7.14
CA HIS A 164 0.29 13.95 8.31
C HIS A 164 0.75 12.94 9.37
N ILE A 165 1.91 13.15 9.99
CA ILE A 165 2.41 12.24 11.06
C ILE A 165 1.60 12.48 12.32
N ILE A 166 1.78 13.66 12.93
CA ILE A 166 0.86 14.20 13.93
C ILE A 166 -0.34 14.76 13.17
N PRO A 167 -1.58 14.28 13.39
CA PRO A 167 -2.77 14.83 12.73
C PRO A 167 -3.00 16.30 13.07
N LYS A 168 -3.60 17.08 12.17
CA LYS A 168 -3.84 18.52 12.39
C LYS A 168 -4.77 18.81 13.57
N ASN A 169 -5.76 17.95 13.77
CA ASN A 169 -6.65 17.92 14.93
C ASN A 169 -5.93 17.58 16.25
N HIS A 170 -4.66 17.16 16.19
CA HIS A 170 -3.74 17.02 17.32
C HIS A 170 -2.55 18.02 17.26
N GLY A 171 -2.70 19.14 16.54
CA GLY A 171 -1.71 20.21 16.47
C GLY A 171 -0.61 20.04 15.40
N GLY A 172 -0.73 19.06 14.52
CA GLY A 172 0.23 18.80 13.45
C GLY A 172 0.44 19.98 12.48
N SER A 173 1.71 20.29 12.18
CA SER A 173 2.11 21.34 11.23
C SER A 173 2.03 20.88 9.76
N ASP A 174 2.13 21.85 8.83
CA ASP A 174 2.28 21.63 7.38
C ASP A 174 3.75 21.63 6.90
N ASP A 175 4.72 21.49 7.82
CA ASP A 175 6.13 21.36 7.43
C ASP A 175 6.44 19.99 6.81
N ILE A 176 7.49 19.90 5.98
CA ILE A 176 7.93 18.62 5.38
C ILE A 176 8.32 17.55 6.42
N SER A 177 8.58 17.96 7.66
CA SER A 177 8.74 17.09 8.82
C SER A 177 7.46 16.41 9.32
N ASN A 178 6.25 16.72 8.81
CA ASN A 178 5.00 16.24 9.41
C ASN A 178 3.92 15.58 8.49
N PHE A 179 4.12 14.85 7.37
CA PHE A 179 5.27 14.71 6.47
C PHE A 179 5.67 13.25 6.18
N GLN A 180 4.75 12.30 5.92
CA GLN A 180 5.09 10.90 5.51
C GLN A 180 4.34 10.35 4.29
N ALA A 181 4.93 9.37 3.59
CA ALA A 181 4.39 8.70 2.41
C ALA A 181 3.81 7.32 2.76
N LEU A 182 2.50 7.13 2.57
CA LEU A 182 1.79 5.89 2.88
C LEU A 182 1.03 5.38 1.66
N CYS A 183 0.93 4.07 1.47
CA CYS A 183 -0.04 3.53 0.53
C CYS A 183 -1.46 3.66 1.09
N PHE A 184 -2.46 3.75 0.22
CA PHE A 184 -3.88 3.93 0.62
C PHE A 184 -4.33 2.97 1.74
N ARG A 185 -3.88 1.71 1.72
CA ARG A 185 -4.21 0.70 2.76
C ARG A 185 -3.60 1.01 4.13
N CYS A 186 -2.37 1.50 4.17
CA CYS A 186 -1.73 1.92 5.42
C CYS A 186 -2.34 3.24 5.93
N ASN A 187 -2.59 4.19 5.01
CA ASN A 187 -3.21 5.47 5.35
C ASN A 187 -4.62 5.29 5.94
N ALA A 188 -5.46 4.45 5.31
CA ALA A 188 -6.79 4.14 5.82
C ALA A 188 -6.80 3.27 7.10
N GLY A 189 -5.68 2.63 7.45
CA GLY A 189 -5.49 1.94 8.73
C GLY A 189 -5.13 2.89 9.88
N LYS A 190 -4.37 3.95 9.57
CA LYS A 190 -3.96 5.01 10.49
C LYS A 190 -5.15 5.90 10.85
N ARG A 191 -5.82 5.58 11.96
CA ARG A 191 -6.87 6.42 12.57
C ARG A 191 -6.24 7.68 13.16
N ASP A 192 -7.05 8.72 13.39
CA ASP A 192 -6.64 9.99 14.02
C ASP A 192 -5.93 9.83 15.38
N SER A 193 -6.11 8.70 16.06
CA SER A 193 -5.42 8.33 17.31
C SER A 193 -3.98 7.84 17.14
N ASP A 194 -3.53 7.58 15.91
CA ASP A 194 -2.20 7.06 15.58
C ASP A 194 -1.31 8.18 15.02
N SER A 195 -0.25 8.49 15.77
CA SER A 195 0.76 9.49 15.44
C SER A 195 2.11 8.88 15.04
N THR A 196 2.13 7.60 14.67
CA THR A 196 3.37 6.87 14.33
C THR A 196 4.12 7.56 13.19
N ASP A 197 5.40 7.81 13.46
CA ASP A 197 6.32 8.53 12.60
C ASP A 197 7.23 7.57 11.84
N PHE A 198 6.98 7.38 10.55
CA PHE A 198 7.82 6.55 9.70
C PHE A 198 8.93 7.34 8.98
N ARG A 199 9.23 8.59 9.38
CA ARG A 199 10.46 9.29 8.96
C ARG A 199 11.69 8.62 9.56
N GLY A 200 12.84 8.80 8.93
CA GLY A 200 14.10 8.20 9.40
C GLY A 200 14.20 6.70 9.11
N VAL A 201 13.07 5.97 9.04
CA VAL A 201 13.01 4.53 8.72
C VAL A 201 13.73 4.21 7.40
N LEU A 202 13.49 4.97 6.33
CA LEU A 202 14.18 4.78 5.05
C LEU A 202 15.67 5.13 5.07
N GLN A 203 16.11 6.02 5.97
CA GLN A 203 17.52 6.27 6.24
C GLN A 203 18.11 5.11 7.06
N SER A 204 17.36 4.57 8.03
CA SER A 204 17.79 3.45 8.88
C SER A 204 18.06 2.19 8.06
N TYR A 205 17.30 1.92 6.98
CA TYR A 205 17.57 0.81 6.06
C TYR A 205 18.95 0.89 5.38
N GLY A 206 19.56 2.09 5.34
CA GLY A 206 20.93 2.32 4.89
C GLY A 206 22.00 1.99 5.95
N HIS A 207 21.63 1.81 7.22
CA HIS A 207 22.58 1.52 8.30
C HIS A 207 23.31 0.19 8.06
N ARG A 208 24.64 0.24 8.16
CA ARG A 208 25.57 -0.90 8.14
C ARG A 208 26.59 -0.65 9.24
N GLN A 209 26.99 -1.71 9.93
CA GLN A 209 28.09 -1.65 10.89
C GLN A 209 29.38 -2.12 10.21
N GLU A 210 30.44 -1.34 10.36
CA GLU A 210 31.78 -1.68 9.90
C GLU A 210 32.33 -2.90 10.67
N GLY A 211 33.03 -3.82 10.00
CA GLY A 211 33.47 -5.09 10.57
C GLY A 211 32.35 -6.11 10.82
N CYS A 212 31.10 -5.82 10.41
CA CYS A 212 30.02 -6.78 10.48
C CYS A 212 30.02 -7.69 9.25
N LEU A 213 30.36 -8.96 9.45
CA LEU A 213 30.31 -10.04 8.46
C LEU A 213 29.01 -10.06 7.61
N PHE A 214 27.85 -9.82 8.24
CA PHE A 214 26.54 -9.81 7.57
C PHE A 214 26.17 -8.47 6.91
N CYS A 215 26.95 -7.41 7.11
CA CYS A 215 26.94 -6.22 6.26
C CYS A 215 27.81 -6.43 5.02
N GLU A 216 29.02 -6.94 5.20
CA GLU A 216 30.02 -7.16 4.14
C GLU A 216 29.57 -8.22 3.12
N LEU A 217 29.01 -9.34 3.60
CA LEU A 217 28.51 -10.40 2.71
C LEU A 217 27.36 -9.96 1.79
N GLN A 218 26.68 -8.84 2.04
CA GLN A 218 25.57 -8.37 1.18
C GLN A 218 26.02 -8.04 -0.24
N THR A 219 27.27 -7.64 -0.43
CA THR A 219 27.88 -7.35 -1.74
C THR A 219 28.69 -8.51 -2.30
N SER A 220 28.66 -9.68 -1.66
CA SER A 220 29.36 -10.88 -2.14
C SER A 220 28.55 -11.70 -3.15
N ASP A 221 29.25 -12.55 -3.89
CA ASP A 221 28.72 -13.61 -4.75
C ASP A 221 27.98 -14.72 -3.98
N ARG A 222 28.14 -14.80 -2.65
CA ARG A 222 27.48 -15.79 -1.78
C ARG A 222 25.98 -15.55 -1.55
N VAL A 223 25.42 -14.47 -2.11
CA VAL A 223 23.99 -14.13 -2.02
C VAL A 223 23.18 -14.97 -3.01
N LEU A 224 22.41 -15.92 -2.47
CA LEU A 224 21.54 -16.83 -3.24
C LEU A 224 20.28 -16.11 -3.76
N LEU A 225 19.64 -15.31 -2.89
CA LEU A 225 18.46 -14.52 -3.22
C LEU A 225 18.58 -13.13 -2.61
N ARG A 226 17.96 -12.14 -3.24
CA ARG A 226 17.95 -10.74 -2.80
C ARG A 226 16.60 -10.11 -3.09
N ASN A 227 16.13 -9.29 -2.16
CA ASN A 227 15.15 -8.24 -2.43
C ASN A 227 15.69 -6.90 -1.88
N GLU A 228 14.83 -5.89 -1.75
CA GLU A 228 15.26 -4.53 -1.44
C GLU A 228 15.68 -4.34 0.02
N LEU A 229 15.18 -5.17 0.94
CA LEU A 229 15.41 -5.04 2.39
C LEU A 229 15.97 -6.31 3.06
N ALA A 230 16.21 -7.39 2.31
CA ALA A 230 16.83 -8.61 2.82
C ALA A 230 17.69 -9.34 1.76
N VAL A 231 18.57 -10.22 2.23
CA VAL A 231 19.33 -11.19 1.44
C VAL A 231 19.15 -12.60 2.01
N CYS A 232 19.38 -13.62 1.19
CA CYS A 232 19.51 -15.01 1.59
C CYS A 232 20.89 -15.54 1.18
N ILE A 233 21.59 -16.20 2.10
CA ILE A 233 22.88 -16.86 1.86
C ILE A 233 22.79 -18.35 2.26
N ALA A 234 23.69 -19.18 1.74
CA ALA A 234 23.95 -20.49 2.34
C ALA A 234 24.72 -20.32 3.66
N ASP A 235 24.36 -21.08 4.70
CA ASP A 235 25.19 -21.15 5.91
C ASP A 235 26.54 -21.81 5.58
N ALA A 236 27.62 -21.34 6.20
CA ALA A 236 28.95 -21.95 6.11
C ALA A 236 29.06 -23.24 6.94
N TYR A 237 28.23 -23.38 7.98
CA TYR A 237 28.20 -24.53 8.90
C TYR A 237 26.77 -25.11 8.94
N PRO A 238 26.30 -25.72 7.83
CA PRO A 238 24.91 -26.16 7.70
C PRO A 238 24.53 -27.25 8.72
N VAL A 239 23.46 -27.02 9.49
CA VAL A 239 22.89 -28.02 10.41
C VAL A 239 22.32 -29.22 9.65
N THR A 240 21.78 -28.97 8.46
CA THR A 240 21.37 -29.97 7.47
C THR A 240 21.67 -29.42 6.07
N GLU A 241 21.84 -30.31 5.08
CA GLU A 241 22.06 -29.90 3.69
C GLU A 241 20.91 -29.01 3.19
N GLY A 242 21.27 -27.80 2.72
CA GLY A 242 20.33 -26.76 2.30
C GLY A 242 20.09 -25.65 3.34
N HIS A 243 20.64 -25.74 4.56
CA HIS A 243 20.55 -24.70 5.58
C HIS A 243 20.95 -23.33 5.01
N SER A 244 20.00 -22.39 5.05
CA SER A 244 20.14 -21.04 4.50
C SER A 244 19.84 -20.00 5.58
N LEU A 245 20.53 -18.86 5.53
CA LEU A 245 20.30 -17.73 6.44
C LEU A 245 19.64 -16.58 5.67
N VAL A 246 18.50 -16.09 6.16
CA VAL A 246 17.85 -14.87 5.65
C VAL A 246 18.16 -13.72 6.60
N ILE A 247 18.71 -12.64 6.04
CA ILE A 247 19.35 -11.54 6.78
C ILE A 247 18.75 -10.22 6.28
N PRO A 248 18.31 -9.31 7.17
CA PRO A 248 17.84 -7.99 6.78
C PRO A 248 19.03 -7.14 6.30
N CYS A 249 18.80 -6.32 5.28
CA CYS A 249 19.82 -5.42 4.74
C CYS A 249 20.35 -4.46 5.82
N ARG A 250 19.46 -3.87 6.62
CA ARG A 250 19.83 -3.02 7.76
C ARG A 250 20.61 -3.81 8.80
N HIS A 251 21.69 -3.21 9.32
CA HIS A 251 22.30 -3.73 10.55
C HIS A 251 21.45 -3.38 11.78
N VAL A 252 21.01 -4.42 12.48
CA VAL A 252 20.33 -4.38 13.78
C VAL A 252 20.58 -5.71 14.49
N ALA A 253 20.80 -5.70 15.81
CA ALA A 253 21.16 -6.92 16.54
C ALA A 253 19.94 -7.81 16.81
N ASP A 254 18.89 -7.27 17.42
CA ASP A 254 17.63 -7.97 17.66
C ASP A 254 16.71 -7.94 16.42
N GLY A 255 16.14 -9.09 16.06
CA GLY A 255 15.13 -9.16 15.01
C GLY A 255 13.80 -8.51 15.38
N MET A 256 13.50 -8.33 16.68
CA MET A 256 12.28 -7.65 17.13
C MET A 256 12.33 -6.12 16.90
N GLU A 257 13.52 -5.55 16.68
CA GLU A 257 13.70 -4.15 16.28
C GLU A 257 13.48 -3.93 14.76
N LEU A 258 13.15 -4.96 13.97
CA LEU A 258 12.81 -4.79 12.55
C LEU A 258 11.49 -4.06 12.35
N HIS A 259 11.49 -3.11 11.43
CA HIS A 259 10.26 -2.46 10.95
C HIS A 259 9.46 -3.45 10.08
N GLN A 260 8.13 -3.29 10.02
CA GLN A 260 7.25 -4.21 9.27
C GLN A 260 7.67 -4.47 7.80
N PRO A 261 8.22 -3.51 7.03
CA PRO A 261 8.72 -3.78 5.68
C PRO A 261 9.89 -4.77 5.63
N GLU A 262 10.75 -4.76 6.65
CA GLU A 262 11.90 -5.67 6.76
C GLU A 262 11.43 -7.08 7.15
N TRP A 263 10.49 -7.19 8.09
CA TRP A 263 9.79 -8.45 8.40
C TRP A 263 9.11 -9.05 7.17
N ASN A 264 8.46 -8.21 6.33
CA ASN A 264 7.84 -8.65 5.08
C ASN A 264 8.91 -9.18 4.10
N ALA A 265 10.02 -8.47 3.96
CA ALA A 265 11.12 -8.82 3.06
C ALA A 265 11.84 -10.12 3.48
N VAL A 266 12.12 -10.30 4.77
CA VAL A 266 12.65 -11.55 5.35
C VAL A 266 11.67 -12.70 5.13
N THR A 267 10.38 -12.49 5.42
CA THR A 267 9.33 -13.50 5.22
C THR A 267 9.18 -13.91 3.76
N ALA A 268 9.36 -12.98 2.81
CA ALA A 268 9.35 -13.29 1.38
C ALA A 268 10.51 -14.20 0.96
N LEU A 269 11.74 -13.89 1.38
CA LEU A 269 12.90 -14.73 1.06
C LEU A 269 12.86 -16.09 1.76
N LEU A 270 12.35 -16.17 2.99
CA LEU A 270 12.11 -17.46 3.68
C LEU A 270 11.14 -18.35 2.89
N LYS A 271 10.06 -17.78 2.35
CA LYS A 271 9.09 -18.52 1.53
C LYS A 271 9.66 -18.94 0.18
N GLN A 272 10.36 -18.03 -0.51
CA GLN A 272 10.98 -18.33 -1.80
C GLN A 272 12.07 -19.40 -1.65
N ARG A 273 13.02 -19.22 -0.71
CA ARG A 273 14.11 -20.19 -0.50
C ARG A 273 13.59 -21.56 -0.08
N ARG A 274 12.50 -21.62 0.69
CA ARG A 274 11.80 -22.87 1.01
C ARG A 274 11.32 -23.55 -0.28
N GLN A 275 10.63 -22.83 -1.16
CA GLN A 275 10.13 -23.37 -2.42
C GLN A 275 11.27 -23.84 -3.33
N ASP A 276 12.37 -23.08 -3.44
CA ASP A 276 13.56 -23.49 -4.21
C ASP A 276 14.16 -24.81 -3.69
N LEU A 277 14.20 -24.98 -2.36
CA LEU A 277 14.69 -26.20 -1.71
C LEU A 277 13.73 -27.39 -1.91
N GLU A 278 12.42 -27.19 -1.75
CA GLU A 278 11.40 -28.23 -1.95
C GLU A 278 11.29 -28.68 -3.42
N LEU A 279 11.63 -27.81 -4.37
CA LEU A 279 11.73 -28.14 -5.80
C LEU A 279 13.04 -28.86 -6.16
N ALA A 280 14.14 -28.56 -5.47
CA ALA A 280 15.44 -29.19 -5.69
C ALA A 280 15.58 -30.56 -5.01
N ASP A 281 14.93 -30.76 -3.86
CA ASP A 281 15.00 -32.00 -3.08
C ASP A 281 13.64 -32.39 -2.47
N ALA A 282 12.96 -33.30 -3.15
CA ALA A 282 11.67 -33.86 -2.73
C ALA A 282 11.74 -34.78 -1.49
N SER A 283 12.92 -35.04 -0.91
CA SER A 283 13.06 -35.74 0.38
C SER A 283 12.84 -34.83 1.60
N ILE A 284 12.83 -33.51 1.39
CA ILE A 284 12.55 -32.52 2.44
C ILE A 284 11.08 -32.64 2.86
N SER A 285 10.86 -33.02 4.11
CA SER A 285 9.54 -33.30 4.69
C SER A 285 9.13 -32.30 5.79
N GLY A 286 9.95 -31.27 6.04
CA GLY A 286 9.67 -30.25 7.03
C GLY A 286 10.80 -29.21 7.12
N PHE A 287 10.64 -28.22 7.99
CA PHE A 287 11.65 -27.19 8.23
C PHE A 287 11.68 -26.80 9.72
N ASN A 288 12.87 -26.48 10.23
CA ASN A 288 13.00 -25.63 11.41
C ASN A 288 13.30 -24.20 10.95
N ILE A 289 12.57 -23.23 11.50
CA ILE A 289 12.70 -21.81 11.19
C ILE A 289 12.74 -21.03 12.50
N GLY A 290 13.69 -20.10 12.63
CA GLY A 290 13.83 -19.28 13.84
C GLY A 290 15.01 -18.31 13.76
N LEU A 291 15.09 -17.42 14.74
CA LEU A 291 16.24 -16.56 15.00
C LEU A 291 16.70 -16.73 16.45
N ASN A 292 17.97 -16.42 16.70
CA ASN A 292 18.47 -16.18 18.06
C ASN A 292 18.55 -14.66 18.28
N SER A 293 18.22 -14.19 19.48
CA SER A 293 18.29 -12.77 19.85
C SER A 293 19.02 -12.62 21.19
N GLY A 294 20.17 -11.95 21.17
CA GLY A 294 21.10 -11.84 22.28
C GLY A 294 22.03 -13.05 22.45
N GLU A 295 23.18 -12.82 23.07
CA GLU A 295 24.24 -13.82 23.29
C GLU A 295 23.72 -15.04 24.07
N SER A 296 22.91 -14.82 25.12
CA SER A 296 22.34 -15.89 25.93
C SER A 296 21.32 -16.79 25.19
N ALA A 297 20.83 -16.37 24.02
CA ALA A 297 20.03 -17.19 23.12
C ALA A 297 20.87 -17.94 22.06
N GLY A 298 22.21 -17.80 22.10
CA GLY A 298 23.12 -18.37 21.11
C GLY A 298 23.25 -17.53 19.83
N GLN A 299 23.01 -16.23 19.88
CA GLN A 299 23.32 -15.34 18.74
C GLN A 299 24.83 -15.08 18.67
N THR A 300 25.49 -15.57 17.63
CA THR A 300 26.96 -15.43 17.43
C THR A 300 27.33 -14.22 16.59
N VAL A 301 26.55 -13.91 15.54
CA VAL A 301 26.66 -12.66 14.79
C VAL A 301 25.54 -11.72 15.25
N MET A 302 25.93 -10.58 15.83
CA MET A 302 25.00 -9.55 16.35
C MET A 302 24.37 -8.70 15.24
N HIS A 303 23.89 -9.37 14.20
CA HIS A 303 23.05 -8.86 13.12
C HIS A 303 21.92 -9.87 12.98
N ALA A 304 20.66 -9.47 13.16
CA ALA A 304 19.51 -10.38 13.18
C ALA A 304 19.47 -11.28 11.93
N HIS A 305 19.19 -12.57 12.11
CA HIS A 305 19.17 -13.54 11.01
C HIS A 305 18.21 -14.70 11.29
N TRP A 306 17.55 -15.18 10.25
CA TRP A 306 16.61 -16.29 10.30
C TRP A 306 17.23 -17.52 9.67
N HIS A 307 17.41 -18.55 10.50
CA HIS A 307 17.76 -19.88 10.05
C HIS A 307 16.58 -20.51 9.31
N LEU A 308 16.84 -21.06 8.12
CA LEU A 308 15.93 -21.91 7.37
C LEU A 308 16.58 -23.28 7.19
N ILE A 309 16.29 -24.19 8.12
CA ILE A 309 16.90 -25.53 8.20
C ILE A 309 15.91 -26.54 7.59
N PRO A 310 16.15 -27.06 6.36
CA PRO A 310 15.32 -28.13 5.80
C PRO A 310 15.50 -29.43 6.58
N ARG A 311 14.42 -30.19 6.76
CA ARG A 311 14.38 -31.43 7.53
C ARG A 311 13.90 -32.60 6.69
N ARG A 312 14.51 -33.77 6.85
CA ARG A 312 14.26 -34.99 6.09
C ARG A 312 13.90 -36.13 7.03
N LYS A 313 13.04 -37.06 6.59
CA LYS A 313 12.62 -38.18 7.44
C LYS A 313 13.82 -39.09 7.79
N GLY A 314 14.22 -39.09 9.05
CA GLY A 314 15.35 -39.88 9.56
C GLY A 314 16.65 -39.10 9.78
N ASP A 315 16.67 -37.79 9.53
CA ASP A 315 17.83 -36.92 9.82
C ASP A 315 18.11 -36.76 11.34
N MET A 316 17.17 -37.17 12.19
CA MET A 316 17.26 -37.17 13.65
C MET A 316 16.43 -38.35 14.20
N PRO A 317 16.98 -39.17 15.13
CA PRO A 317 16.26 -40.35 15.66
C PRO A 317 14.94 -40.05 16.38
N ASP A 318 14.83 -38.88 17.04
CA ASP A 318 13.60 -38.43 17.70
C ASP A 318 13.45 -36.90 17.54
N PRO A 319 12.70 -36.40 16.54
CA PRO A 319 12.56 -34.97 16.27
C PRO A 319 11.61 -34.24 17.23
N ARG A 320 11.01 -34.92 18.21
CA ARG A 320 10.05 -34.31 19.15
C ARG A 320 10.71 -33.23 20.01
N GLY A 321 9.93 -32.22 20.39
CA GLY A 321 10.40 -31.03 21.11
C GLY A 321 10.90 -29.92 20.18
N GLY A 322 11.56 -30.24 19.06
CA GLY A 322 11.99 -29.28 18.04
C GLY A 322 12.78 -28.10 18.63
N VAL A 323 12.24 -26.89 18.53
CA VAL A 323 12.82 -25.64 19.06
C VAL A 323 13.14 -25.72 20.56
N ARG A 324 12.46 -26.57 21.35
CA ARG A 324 12.82 -26.81 22.77
C ARG A 324 14.24 -27.37 22.96
N GLY A 325 14.87 -27.88 21.91
CA GLY A 325 16.26 -28.36 21.91
C GLY A 325 17.32 -27.32 22.28
N VAL A 326 17.00 -26.02 22.27
CA VAL A 326 17.90 -24.94 22.75
C VAL A 326 18.37 -25.14 24.19
N ILE A 327 17.59 -25.84 25.02
CA ILE A 327 18.04 -26.40 26.29
C ILE A 327 17.83 -27.91 26.20
N SER A 328 18.87 -28.65 25.82
CA SER A 328 18.78 -30.07 25.48
C SER A 328 18.16 -30.93 26.58
N GLN A 329 18.46 -30.66 27.86
CA GLN A 329 17.87 -31.39 28.99
C GLN A 329 16.36 -31.13 29.17
N ARG A 330 15.80 -30.11 28.50
CA ARG A 330 14.38 -29.71 28.53
C ARG A 330 13.68 -29.85 27.17
N GLN A 331 14.32 -30.49 26.17
CA GLN A 331 13.72 -30.72 24.85
C GLN A 331 12.40 -31.50 24.96
N ARG A 332 12.38 -32.53 25.80
CA ARG A 332 11.23 -33.40 26.07
C ARG A 332 10.29 -32.79 27.13
N TYR A 333 9.13 -33.42 27.28
CA TYR A 333 8.17 -33.26 28.37
C TYR A 333 8.12 -34.58 29.14
#